data_AF-A0A532TR10-F1
#
_entry.id   AF-A0A532TR10-F1
#
_cell.length_a   1.000
_cell.length_b   1.000
_cell.length_c   1.000
_cell.angle_alpha   90.00
_cell.angle_beta   90.00
_cell.angle_gamma   90.00
#
_symmetry.space_group_name_H-M   'P 1'
#
loop_
_entity.id
_entity.type
_entity.pdbx_description
1 polymer ?
#
loop_
_entity_poly.entity_id
_entity_poly.type
_entity_poly.pdbx_seq_one_letter_code
_entity_poly.pdbx_strand_id
1 'polypeptide(L)'
;MKKLGLIVNPIAGMGGRVGLKGTDGADTVAKALELGAEPVSPARAVETLQGLKCVGVEFELITYPAEMGATEASEAGLKARVIGHITSGKTTAKDTKRAAGEMLGQGVDLILIAGGDGTMSDVIEAIGTQVPILGIPTGVKMHSATFANTPQTAGEVATRFLSEGLPLREAEVMDINEEAYRENRLVAKLKGYAQVPYEPVMMQATKEGSTGYELADQKAIARWVIELMERERVYALGPGTTTRAVAEELGIYDSTLLGVDLIENYKLLARDTNEQHIIEAIGKKPTTIIVSPIGKQGFILGRGNQQFSSVIIKRVGKGNVWVLATPHKLRATPTLKVDTDDAELDREFRGYIRVITGYRQTCMVKVV
;
A
#
# COMPACT_ATOMS: atom_id res chain seq x y z
N MET A 1 -31.37 -9.64 -8.71
CA MET A 1 -30.00 -10.17 -8.59
C MET A 1 -29.06 -8.98 -8.49
N LYS A 2 -28.12 -9.00 -7.54
CA LYS A 2 -27.14 -7.92 -7.40
C LYS A 2 -26.14 -7.93 -8.55
N LYS A 3 -25.63 -6.78 -8.95
CA LYS A 3 -24.68 -6.61 -10.06
C LYS A 3 -23.35 -6.07 -9.54
N LEU A 4 -22.28 -6.83 -9.71
CA LEU A 4 -20.93 -6.45 -9.33
C LEU A 4 -20.13 -6.08 -10.58
N GLY A 5 -19.62 -4.85 -10.64
CA GLY A 5 -18.65 -4.43 -11.65
C GLY A 5 -17.23 -4.81 -11.24
N LEU A 6 -16.39 -5.21 -12.20
CA LEU A 6 -14.95 -5.39 -12.01
C LEU A 6 -14.19 -4.62 -13.09
N ILE A 7 -13.24 -3.79 -12.66
CA ILE A 7 -12.29 -3.12 -13.53
C ILE A 7 -10.87 -3.48 -13.05
N VAL A 8 -10.08 -4.07 -13.94
CA VAL A 8 -8.66 -4.33 -13.70
C VAL A 8 -7.82 -3.37 -14.54
N ASN A 9 -6.92 -2.63 -13.90
CA ASN A 9 -5.86 -1.92 -14.60
C ASN A 9 -4.63 -2.85 -14.66
N PRO A 10 -4.33 -3.46 -15.82
CA PRO A 10 -3.33 -4.53 -15.92
C PRO A 10 -1.89 -4.09 -15.62
N ILE A 11 -1.61 -2.79 -15.68
CA ILE A 11 -0.27 -2.23 -15.43
C ILE A 11 -0.08 -1.70 -14.01
N ALA A 12 -1.13 -1.75 -13.18
CA ALA A 12 -1.04 -1.26 -11.81
C ALA A 12 -0.13 -2.14 -10.94
N GLY A 13 0.66 -1.50 -10.07
CA GLY A 13 1.52 -2.17 -9.09
C GLY A 13 2.96 -2.45 -9.55
N MET A 14 3.27 -2.32 -10.84
CA MET A 14 4.61 -2.68 -11.37
C MET A 14 5.74 -1.79 -10.83
N GLY A 15 5.49 -0.49 -10.66
CA GLY A 15 6.55 0.48 -10.34
C GLY A 15 7.12 0.35 -8.91
N GLY A 16 6.32 -0.11 -7.94
CA GLY A 16 6.77 -0.22 -6.55
C GLY A 16 7.93 -1.19 -6.37
N ARG A 17 7.88 -2.33 -7.05
CA ARG A 17 8.87 -3.41 -6.94
C ARG A 17 10.25 -3.03 -7.48
N VAL A 18 10.28 -2.20 -8.51
CA VAL A 18 11.51 -1.71 -9.15
C VAL A 18 11.95 -0.32 -8.64
N GLY A 19 11.36 0.16 -7.55
CA GLY A 19 11.70 1.48 -6.98
C GLY A 19 11.27 2.67 -7.85
N LEU A 20 10.40 2.45 -8.85
CA LEU A 20 9.85 3.51 -9.68
C LEU A 20 8.75 4.27 -8.94
N LYS A 21 8.87 5.58 -9.04
CA LYS A 21 8.00 6.56 -8.39
C LYS A 21 6.66 6.79 -9.09
N GLY A 22 6.27 5.88 -10.00
CA GLY A 22 4.94 5.79 -10.64
C GLY A 22 4.90 4.67 -11.68
N THR A 23 3.76 4.42 -12.31
CA THR A 23 3.68 3.67 -13.59
C THR A 23 2.86 4.40 -14.63
N ASP A 24 2.60 5.70 -14.44
CA ASP A 24 1.79 6.46 -15.36
C ASP A 24 2.63 6.89 -16.58
N GLY A 25 2.11 6.58 -17.76
CA GLY A 25 2.75 6.85 -19.05
C GLY A 25 3.51 5.66 -19.65
N ALA A 26 3.49 5.60 -20.98
CA ALA A 26 4.08 4.51 -21.75
C ALA A 26 5.58 4.31 -21.47
N ASP A 27 6.32 5.41 -21.27
CA ASP A 27 7.77 5.38 -21.00
C ASP A 27 8.10 4.77 -19.63
N THR A 28 7.28 5.06 -18.61
CA THR A 28 7.46 4.53 -17.25
C THR A 28 7.14 3.04 -17.20
N VAL A 29 6.11 2.61 -17.94
CA VAL A 29 5.75 1.20 -18.10
C VAL A 29 6.85 0.44 -18.83
N ALA A 30 7.37 0.98 -19.94
CA ALA A 30 8.48 0.38 -20.68
C ALA A 30 9.71 0.21 -19.79
N LYS A 31 10.07 1.25 -19.02
CA LYS A 31 11.18 1.19 -18.06
C LYS A 31 10.95 0.19 -16.92
N ALA A 32 9.72 0.06 -16.42
CA ALA A 32 9.38 -0.95 -15.41
C ALA A 32 9.59 -2.37 -15.96
N LEU A 33 9.15 -2.62 -17.19
CA LEU A 33 9.33 -3.90 -17.88
C LEU A 33 10.81 -4.20 -18.17
N GLU A 34 11.60 -3.21 -18.60
CA GLU A 34 13.05 -3.35 -18.76
C GLU A 34 13.76 -3.70 -17.45
N LEU A 35 13.27 -3.17 -16.33
CA LEU A 35 13.75 -3.49 -14.98
C LEU A 35 13.19 -4.82 -14.43
N GLY A 36 12.47 -5.59 -15.24
CA GLY A 36 11.92 -6.91 -14.88
C GLY A 36 10.68 -6.86 -14.00
N ALA A 37 9.93 -5.74 -13.98
CA ALA A 37 8.68 -5.67 -13.24
C ALA A 37 7.59 -6.54 -13.89
N GLU A 38 6.89 -7.32 -13.06
CA GLU A 38 5.73 -8.12 -13.48
C GLU A 38 4.42 -7.43 -13.05
N PRO A 39 3.34 -7.54 -13.86
CA PRO A 39 1.99 -7.10 -13.49
C PRO A 39 1.51 -7.73 -12.17
N VAL A 40 1.11 -6.89 -11.21
CA VAL A 40 0.65 -7.34 -9.88
C VAL A 40 -0.88 -7.37 -9.81
N SER A 41 -1.55 -6.41 -10.44
CA SER A 41 -2.99 -6.25 -10.35
C SER A 41 -3.83 -7.44 -10.85
N PRO A 42 -3.47 -8.19 -11.91
CA PRO A 42 -4.29 -9.31 -12.37
C PRO A 42 -4.39 -10.41 -11.31
N ALA A 43 -3.26 -10.82 -10.73
CA ALA A 43 -3.21 -11.85 -9.69
C ALA A 43 -4.01 -11.45 -8.44
N ARG A 44 -3.93 -10.17 -8.03
CA ARG A 44 -4.67 -9.64 -6.89
C ARG A 44 -6.18 -9.58 -7.16
N ALA A 45 -6.58 -9.31 -8.40
CA ALA A 45 -7.99 -9.40 -8.81
C ALA A 45 -8.50 -10.85 -8.73
N VAL A 46 -7.74 -11.82 -9.27
CA VAL A 46 -8.08 -13.25 -9.18
C VAL A 46 -8.24 -13.69 -7.72
N GLU A 47 -7.28 -13.35 -6.86
CA GLU A 47 -7.31 -13.65 -5.41
C GLU A 47 -8.57 -13.10 -4.73
N THR A 48 -8.97 -11.86 -5.07
CA THR A 48 -10.21 -11.24 -4.57
C THR A 48 -11.45 -12.00 -5.03
N LEU A 49 -11.52 -12.34 -6.32
CA LEU A 49 -12.67 -13.01 -6.93
C LEU A 49 -12.83 -14.45 -6.42
N GLN A 50 -11.73 -15.15 -6.15
CA GLN A 50 -11.76 -16.47 -5.52
C GLN A 50 -12.38 -16.41 -4.12
N GLY A 51 -12.08 -15.36 -3.34
CA GLY A 51 -12.71 -15.10 -2.05
C GLY A 51 -14.24 -14.92 -2.15
N LEU A 52 -14.71 -14.16 -3.15
CA LEU A 52 -16.16 -13.96 -3.39
C LEU A 52 -16.90 -15.27 -3.67
N LYS A 53 -16.27 -16.18 -4.42
CA LYS A 53 -16.87 -17.46 -4.82
C LYS A 53 -17.18 -18.38 -3.63
N CYS A 54 -16.37 -18.32 -2.57
CA CYS A 54 -16.50 -19.21 -1.42
C CYS A 54 -17.72 -18.92 -0.53
N VAL A 55 -18.36 -17.75 -0.68
CA VAL A 55 -19.41 -17.30 0.27
C VAL A 55 -20.84 -17.47 -0.27
N GLY A 56 -21.00 -17.97 -1.50
CA GLY A 56 -22.31 -18.41 -2.01
C GLY A 56 -23.34 -17.30 -2.28
N VAL A 57 -22.90 -16.05 -2.43
CA VAL A 57 -23.78 -14.92 -2.79
C VAL A 57 -24.10 -14.97 -4.28
N GLU A 58 -25.38 -14.89 -4.66
CA GLU A 58 -25.78 -14.77 -6.06
C GLU A 58 -25.66 -13.33 -6.56
N PHE A 59 -24.73 -13.12 -7.50
CA PHE A 59 -24.55 -11.84 -8.19
C PHE A 59 -24.23 -12.05 -9.67
N GLU A 60 -24.51 -11.03 -10.48
CA GLU A 60 -24.06 -10.92 -11.86
C GLU A 60 -22.71 -10.18 -11.87
N LEU A 61 -21.65 -10.83 -12.34
CA LEU A 61 -20.36 -10.16 -12.55
C LEU A 61 -20.35 -9.49 -13.93
N ILE A 62 -20.12 -8.19 -13.97
CA ILE A 62 -19.98 -7.39 -15.20
C ILE A 62 -18.54 -6.89 -15.27
N THR A 63 -17.88 -7.10 -16.41
CA THR A 63 -16.46 -6.77 -16.57
C THR A 63 -16.15 -6.32 -17.99
N TYR A 64 -14.93 -5.86 -18.22
CA TYR A 64 -14.42 -5.46 -19.53
C TYR A 64 -13.54 -6.56 -20.17
N PRO A 65 -13.30 -6.53 -21.50
CA PRO A 65 -12.67 -7.64 -22.20
C PRO A 65 -11.20 -7.85 -21.81
N ALA A 66 -10.72 -9.08 -22.01
CA ALA A 66 -9.34 -9.50 -21.80
C ALA A 66 -8.75 -9.03 -20.46
N GLU A 67 -7.61 -8.33 -20.48
CA GLU A 67 -6.84 -7.94 -19.30
C GLU A 67 -7.47 -6.84 -18.42
N MET A 68 -8.69 -6.40 -18.74
CA MET A 68 -9.45 -5.45 -17.91
C MET A 68 -10.46 -6.13 -16.97
N GLY A 69 -10.40 -7.46 -16.84
CA GLY A 69 -11.14 -8.22 -15.84
C GLY A 69 -11.82 -9.48 -16.36
N ALA A 70 -11.97 -9.68 -17.68
CA ALA A 70 -12.57 -10.90 -18.22
C ALA A 70 -11.65 -12.12 -18.06
N THR A 71 -10.34 -11.94 -18.27
CA THR A 71 -9.34 -12.99 -18.06
C THR A 71 -9.32 -13.41 -16.58
N GLU A 72 -9.27 -12.44 -15.68
CA GLU A 72 -9.20 -12.64 -14.23
C GLU A 72 -10.47 -13.31 -13.68
N ALA A 73 -11.65 -12.92 -14.19
CA ALA A 73 -12.92 -13.56 -13.84
C ALA A 73 -12.95 -15.04 -14.27
N SER A 74 -12.48 -15.33 -15.49
CA SER A 74 -12.39 -16.68 -16.00
C SER A 74 -11.41 -17.54 -15.18
N GLU A 75 -10.25 -16.99 -14.84
CA GLU A 75 -9.23 -17.67 -14.03
C GLU A 75 -9.70 -17.95 -12.59
N ALA A 76 -10.47 -17.04 -11.99
CA ALA A 76 -11.15 -17.26 -10.72
C ALA A 76 -12.33 -18.27 -10.82
N GLY A 77 -12.67 -18.71 -12.03
CA GLY A 77 -13.77 -19.63 -12.30
C GLY A 77 -15.14 -19.03 -12.02
N LEU A 78 -15.31 -17.73 -12.29
CA LEU A 78 -16.58 -17.00 -12.27
C LEU A 78 -17.05 -16.71 -13.70
N LYS A 79 -18.36 -16.82 -13.93
CA LYS A 79 -18.96 -16.37 -15.18
C LYS A 79 -19.18 -14.87 -15.11
N ALA A 80 -18.62 -14.13 -16.07
CA ALA A 80 -18.81 -12.69 -16.20
C ALA A 80 -19.50 -12.33 -17.51
N ARG A 81 -20.37 -11.32 -17.47
CA ARG A 81 -20.85 -10.64 -18.66
C ARG A 81 -19.84 -9.59 -19.07
N VAL A 82 -19.20 -9.84 -20.20
CA VAL A 82 -18.21 -8.92 -20.79
C VAL A 82 -18.95 -7.86 -21.59
N ILE A 83 -18.65 -6.59 -21.33
CA ILE A 83 -19.20 -5.42 -22.03
C ILE A 83 -18.10 -4.59 -22.68
N GLY A 84 -18.47 -3.68 -23.58
CA GLY A 84 -17.53 -2.75 -24.21
C GLY A 84 -16.53 -3.41 -25.17
N HIS A 85 -15.46 -2.67 -25.45
CA HIS A 85 -14.36 -3.12 -26.31
C HIS A 85 -13.06 -2.43 -25.89
N ILE A 86 -11.93 -3.13 -26.10
CA ILE A 86 -10.58 -2.60 -25.89
C ILE A 86 -9.64 -3.08 -27.01
N THR A 87 -8.49 -2.42 -27.12
CA THR A 87 -7.35 -2.97 -27.87
C THR A 87 -6.43 -3.67 -26.88
N SER A 88 -6.47 -5.01 -26.85
CA SER A 88 -5.68 -5.79 -25.90
C SER A 88 -4.17 -5.49 -26.03
N GLY A 89 -3.49 -5.40 -24.89
CA GLY A 89 -2.09 -5.00 -24.74
C GLY A 89 -1.85 -3.49 -24.81
N LYS A 90 -2.88 -2.66 -25.04
CA LYS A 90 -2.77 -1.20 -25.19
C LYS A 90 -3.89 -0.43 -24.47
N THR A 91 -4.27 -0.92 -23.29
CA THR A 91 -5.30 -0.27 -22.46
C THR A 91 -4.83 1.08 -21.91
N THR A 92 -5.78 1.99 -21.71
CA THR A 92 -5.51 3.35 -21.27
C THR A 92 -6.48 3.80 -20.17
N ALA A 93 -6.18 4.94 -19.54
CA ALA A 93 -7.09 5.63 -18.62
C ALA A 93 -8.48 5.89 -19.25
N LYS A 94 -8.54 6.15 -20.57
CA LYS A 94 -9.80 6.33 -21.29
C LYS A 94 -10.65 5.05 -21.29
N ASP A 95 -10.01 3.89 -21.38
CA ASP A 95 -10.71 2.61 -21.34
C ASP A 95 -11.25 2.32 -19.94
N THR A 96 -10.50 2.68 -18.89
CA THR A 96 -10.96 2.64 -17.49
C THR A 96 -12.20 3.53 -17.27
N LYS A 97 -12.15 4.78 -17.75
CA LYS A 97 -13.28 5.73 -17.67
C LYS A 97 -14.52 5.22 -18.40
N ARG A 98 -14.33 4.67 -19.61
CA ARG A 98 -15.41 4.09 -20.42
C ARG A 98 -16.04 2.89 -19.71
N ALA A 99 -15.21 2.00 -19.15
CA ALA A 99 -15.69 0.85 -18.41
C ALA A 99 -16.56 1.23 -17.22
N ALA A 100 -16.10 2.20 -16.43
CA ALA A 100 -16.86 2.71 -15.29
C ALA A 100 -18.21 3.34 -15.73
N GLY A 101 -18.19 4.18 -16.76
CA GLY A 101 -19.40 4.82 -17.29
C GLY A 101 -20.42 3.83 -17.86
N GLU A 102 -19.96 2.81 -18.59
CA GLU A 102 -20.85 1.77 -19.12
C GLU A 102 -21.41 0.88 -17.99
N MET A 103 -20.60 0.54 -16.98
CA MET A 103 -21.09 -0.19 -15.79
C MET A 103 -22.16 0.60 -15.03
N LEU A 104 -21.96 1.91 -14.85
CA LEU A 104 -22.98 2.81 -14.30
C LEU A 104 -24.29 2.72 -15.11
N GLY A 105 -24.21 2.80 -16.45
CA GLY A 105 -25.37 2.65 -17.33
C GLY A 105 -26.05 1.28 -17.25
N GLN A 106 -25.32 0.22 -16.86
CA GLN A 106 -25.86 -1.12 -16.61
C GLN A 106 -26.49 -1.29 -15.22
N GLY A 107 -26.39 -0.28 -14.35
CA GLY A 107 -26.94 -0.28 -13.00
C GLY A 107 -26.24 -1.26 -12.06
N VAL A 108 -24.91 -1.27 -12.05
CA VAL A 108 -24.13 -2.05 -11.05
C VAL A 108 -24.35 -1.52 -9.63
N ASP A 109 -24.38 -2.41 -8.65
CA ASP A 109 -24.54 -2.07 -7.23
C ASP A 109 -23.20 -1.68 -6.55
N LEU A 110 -22.08 -2.21 -7.05
CA LEU A 110 -20.72 -1.97 -6.55
C LEU A 110 -19.72 -2.14 -7.69
N ILE A 111 -18.65 -1.36 -7.73
CA ILE A 111 -17.51 -1.56 -8.65
C ILE A 111 -16.25 -1.91 -7.85
N LEU A 112 -15.69 -3.09 -8.10
CA LEU A 112 -14.36 -3.49 -7.66
C LEU A 112 -13.30 -2.98 -8.64
N ILE A 113 -12.25 -2.37 -8.10
CA ILE A 113 -11.20 -1.73 -8.91
C ILE A 113 -9.83 -2.29 -8.49
N ALA A 114 -9.22 -3.13 -9.33
CA ALA A 114 -7.82 -3.53 -9.15
C ALA A 114 -6.91 -2.52 -9.82
N GLY A 115 -6.44 -1.55 -9.04
CA GLY A 115 -5.61 -0.45 -9.52
C GLY A 115 -4.95 0.33 -8.39
N GLY A 116 -4.35 1.47 -8.72
CA GLY A 116 -3.83 2.45 -7.75
C GLY A 116 -4.72 3.70 -7.64
N ASP A 117 -4.26 4.70 -6.89
CA ASP A 117 -4.95 5.99 -6.70
C ASP A 117 -5.31 6.69 -8.03
N GLY A 118 -4.45 6.62 -9.05
CA GLY A 118 -4.73 7.15 -10.39
C GLY A 118 -5.90 6.45 -11.08
N THR A 119 -5.99 5.12 -10.97
CA THR A 119 -7.13 4.34 -11.51
C THR A 119 -8.42 4.65 -10.77
N MET A 120 -8.35 4.83 -9.45
CA MET A 120 -9.48 5.27 -8.64
C MET A 120 -9.97 6.65 -9.09
N SER A 121 -9.02 7.57 -9.35
CA SER A 121 -9.29 8.92 -9.86
C SER A 121 -9.97 8.89 -11.23
N ASP A 122 -9.50 8.04 -12.14
CA ASP A 122 -10.12 7.84 -13.45
C ASP A 122 -11.57 7.35 -13.32
N VAL A 123 -11.83 6.39 -12.44
CA VAL A 123 -13.18 5.87 -12.21
C VAL A 123 -14.10 6.95 -11.65
N ILE A 124 -13.70 7.68 -10.60
CA ILE A 124 -14.57 8.73 -10.03
C ILE A 124 -14.79 9.90 -10.98
N GLU A 125 -13.86 10.21 -11.87
CA GLU A 125 -14.08 11.23 -12.91
C GLU A 125 -15.21 10.81 -13.86
N ALA A 126 -15.35 9.51 -14.13
CA ALA A 126 -16.39 8.99 -15.03
C ALA A 126 -17.77 8.86 -14.37
N ILE A 127 -17.84 8.44 -13.10
CA ILE A 127 -19.12 8.10 -12.45
C ILE A 127 -19.50 9.01 -11.26
N GLY A 128 -18.57 9.83 -10.77
CA GLY A 128 -18.74 10.61 -9.55
C GLY A 128 -18.96 9.72 -8.33
N THR A 129 -20.01 10.03 -7.54
CA THR A 129 -20.42 9.30 -6.33
C THR A 129 -21.64 8.40 -6.56
N GLN A 130 -22.10 8.23 -7.80
CA GLN A 130 -23.39 7.60 -8.12
C GLN A 130 -23.43 6.10 -7.81
N VAL A 131 -22.27 5.43 -7.88
CA VAL A 131 -22.14 4.00 -7.60
C VAL A 131 -21.02 3.82 -6.57
N PRO A 132 -21.24 2.99 -5.54
CA PRO A 132 -20.19 2.63 -4.60
C PRO A 132 -19.01 1.95 -5.29
N ILE A 133 -17.80 2.28 -4.84
CA ILE A 133 -16.57 1.64 -5.34
C ILE A 133 -15.79 1.03 -4.19
N LEU A 134 -14.99 0.02 -4.49
CA LEU A 134 -14.07 -0.59 -3.54
C LEU A 134 -12.78 -0.98 -4.26
N GLY A 135 -11.67 -0.45 -3.77
CA GLY A 135 -10.36 -0.71 -4.32
C GLY A 135 -9.77 -2.04 -3.86
N ILE A 136 -9.32 -2.85 -4.81
CA ILE A 136 -8.47 -4.02 -4.58
C ILE A 136 -7.01 -3.51 -4.51
N PRO A 137 -6.28 -3.81 -3.43
CA PRO A 137 -4.93 -3.30 -3.25
C PRO A 137 -3.93 -3.98 -4.20
N THR A 138 -3.29 -3.21 -5.08
CA THR A 138 -2.37 -3.74 -6.11
C THR A 138 -0.92 -3.23 -5.99
N GLY A 139 -0.61 -2.36 -5.02
CA GLY A 139 0.74 -1.82 -4.82
C GLY A 139 0.88 -0.94 -3.57
N VAL A 140 2.00 -0.21 -3.44
CA VAL A 140 2.36 0.57 -2.22
C VAL A 140 1.85 2.01 -2.16
N LYS A 141 1.25 2.53 -3.24
CA LYS A 141 0.84 3.94 -3.39
C LYS A 141 -0.67 4.06 -3.41
N MET A 142 -1.27 3.74 -2.28
CA MET A 142 -2.70 3.90 -2.08
C MET A 142 -2.85 4.78 -0.86
N HIS A 143 -3.23 6.03 -1.10
CA HIS A 143 -3.48 7.07 -0.09
C HIS A 143 -4.97 7.29 0.08
N SER A 144 -5.77 6.93 -0.93
CA SER A 144 -7.22 7.01 -0.86
C SER A 144 -7.77 6.06 0.19
N ALA A 145 -8.77 6.52 0.94
CA ALA A 145 -9.47 5.70 1.94
C ALA A 145 -10.52 4.76 1.32
N THR A 146 -10.33 4.42 0.03
CA THR A 146 -11.26 3.66 -0.80
C THR A 146 -10.81 2.22 -1.07
N PHE A 147 -9.58 1.86 -0.68
CA PHE A 147 -9.04 0.51 -0.82
C PHE A 147 -9.30 -0.33 0.42
N ALA A 148 -9.57 -1.62 0.21
CA ALA A 148 -9.52 -2.59 1.28
C ALA A 148 -8.07 -2.82 1.74
N ASN A 149 -7.92 -3.40 2.93
CA ASN A 149 -6.60 -3.77 3.43
C ASN A 149 -6.00 -4.85 2.53
N THR A 150 -6.54 -6.05 2.41
CA THR A 150 -5.98 -7.09 1.51
C THR A 150 -6.94 -7.42 0.36
N PRO A 151 -6.50 -8.12 -0.70
CA PRO A 151 -7.39 -8.65 -1.72
C PRO A 151 -8.49 -9.55 -1.13
N GLN A 152 -8.14 -10.39 -0.16
CA GLN A 152 -9.13 -11.20 0.59
C GLN A 152 -10.14 -10.31 1.31
N THR A 153 -9.65 -9.26 1.97
CA THR A 153 -10.51 -8.29 2.67
C THR A 153 -11.43 -7.56 1.69
N ALA A 154 -10.95 -7.22 0.49
CA ALA A 154 -11.77 -6.61 -0.56
C ALA A 154 -12.92 -7.54 -0.96
N GLY A 155 -12.62 -8.84 -1.12
CA GLY A 155 -13.61 -9.87 -1.42
C GLY A 155 -14.63 -10.04 -0.30
N GLU A 156 -14.18 -10.06 0.96
CA GLU A 156 -15.06 -10.16 2.14
C GLU A 156 -15.98 -8.94 2.28
N VAL A 157 -15.44 -7.71 2.16
CA VAL A 157 -16.23 -6.47 2.23
C VAL A 157 -17.24 -6.41 1.08
N ALA A 158 -16.84 -6.76 -0.14
CA ALA A 158 -17.75 -6.82 -1.28
C ALA A 158 -18.86 -7.87 -1.07
N THR A 159 -18.50 -9.06 -0.56
CA THR A 159 -19.47 -10.11 -0.23
C THR A 159 -20.52 -9.58 0.74
N ARG A 160 -20.08 -9.07 1.89
CA ARG A 160 -20.96 -8.56 2.95
C ARG A 160 -21.77 -7.37 2.48
N PHE A 161 -21.23 -6.50 1.64
CA PHE A 161 -22.01 -5.42 1.04
C PHE A 161 -23.15 -5.96 0.16
N LEU A 162 -22.88 -6.96 -0.68
CA LEU A 162 -23.89 -7.53 -1.59
C LEU A 162 -24.94 -8.39 -0.88
N SER A 163 -24.59 -9.07 0.23
CA SER A 163 -25.50 -9.94 0.98
C SER A 163 -26.17 -9.26 2.18
N GLU A 164 -25.40 -8.55 3.00
CA GLU A 164 -25.85 -7.93 4.27
C GLU A 164 -26.24 -6.46 4.10
N GLY A 165 -25.75 -5.78 3.05
CA GLY A 165 -26.02 -4.37 2.81
C GLY A 165 -25.23 -3.44 3.74
N LEU A 166 -23.91 -3.61 3.82
CA LEU A 166 -23.03 -2.75 4.63
C LEU A 166 -23.29 -1.26 4.39
N PRO A 167 -23.20 -0.41 5.43
CA PRO A 167 -23.39 1.03 5.28
C PRO A 167 -22.33 1.62 4.36
N LEU A 168 -22.71 2.65 3.61
CA LEU A 168 -21.78 3.42 2.80
C LEU A 168 -21.21 4.58 3.61
N ARG A 169 -19.96 4.91 3.33
CA ARG A 169 -19.31 6.12 3.82
C ARG A 169 -18.69 6.86 2.66
N GLU A 170 -18.70 8.18 2.74
CA GLU A 170 -17.91 9.01 1.83
C GLU A 170 -16.41 8.92 2.18
N ALA A 171 -15.57 8.65 1.18
CA ALA A 171 -14.14 8.55 1.33
C ALA A 171 -13.42 9.43 0.29
N GLU A 172 -12.33 10.06 0.74
CA GLU A 172 -11.48 10.89 -0.11
C GLU A 172 -10.72 10.02 -1.12
N VAL A 173 -10.80 10.42 -2.38
CA VAL A 173 -9.93 9.91 -3.44
C VAL A 173 -8.81 10.91 -3.65
N MET A 174 -7.62 10.47 -3.28
CA MET A 174 -6.40 11.26 -3.35
C MET A 174 -5.61 10.80 -4.57
N ASP A 175 -4.98 11.75 -5.25
CA ASP A 175 -4.01 11.47 -6.29
C ASP A 175 -2.68 12.06 -5.89
N ILE A 176 -1.60 11.30 -6.07
CA ILE A 176 -0.27 11.78 -5.77
C ILE A 176 0.23 12.52 -7.00
N ASN A 177 0.70 13.76 -6.82
CA ASN A 177 1.49 14.40 -7.85
C ASN A 177 2.81 13.62 -8.02
N GLU A 178 2.87 12.79 -9.05
CA GLU A 178 4.01 11.91 -9.30
C GLU A 178 5.31 12.67 -9.58
N GLU A 179 5.26 13.86 -10.19
CA GLU A 179 6.46 14.70 -10.40
C GLU A 179 7.02 15.18 -9.07
N ALA A 180 6.15 15.71 -8.20
CA ALA A 180 6.53 16.08 -6.84
C ALA A 180 7.04 14.85 -6.06
N TYR A 181 6.40 13.69 -6.23
CA TYR A 181 6.82 12.45 -5.59
C TYR A 181 8.19 12.00 -6.09
N ARG A 182 8.49 12.12 -7.39
CA ARG A 182 9.82 11.89 -7.99
C ARG A 182 10.88 12.77 -7.33
N GLU A 183 10.53 14.02 -7.02
CA GLU A 183 11.35 14.98 -6.28
C GLU A 183 11.33 14.78 -4.75
N ASN A 184 10.88 13.64 -4.24
CA ASN A 184 10.79 13.34 -2.80
C ASN A 184 9.82 14.25 -2.00
N ARG A 185 8.90 14.93 -2.68
CA ARG A 185 7.85 15.75 -2.06
C ARG A 185 6.51 15.00 -2.12
N LEU A 186 5.94 14.70 -0.96
CA LEU A 186 4.59 14.14 -0.89
C LEU A 186 3.55 15.25 -1.08
N VAL A 187 3.09 15.43 -2.32
CA VAL A 187 1.99 16.33 -2.64
C VAL A 187 0.81 15.48 -3.10
N ALA A 188 -0.13 15.23 -2.20
CA ALA A 188 -1.40 14.57 -2.52
C ALA A 188 -2.47 15.63 -2.79
N LYS A 189 -3.16 15.50 -3.93
CA LYS A 189 -4.26 16.38 -4.31
C LYS A 189 -5.57 15.61 -4.20
N LEU A 190 -6.54 16.16 -3.49
CA LEU A 190 -7.90 15.65 -3.47
C LEU A 190 -8.48 15.74 -4.90
N LYS A 191 -8.89 14.61 -5.47
CA LYS A 191 -9.55 14.55 -6.79
C LYS A 191 -11.07 14.56 -6.65
N GLY A 192 -11.57 14.05 -5.54
CA GLY A 192 -12.99 14.03 -5.25
C GLY A 192 -13.29 13.03 -4.13
N TYR A 193 -14.55 12.63 -4.09
CA TYR A 193 -15.07 11.72 -3.09
C TYR A 193 -15.73 10.54 -3.77
N ALA A 194 -15.75 9.41 -3.08
CA ALA A 194 -16.45 8.20 -3.50
C ALA A 194 -17.28 7.63 -2.34
N GLN A 195 -18.38 6.97 -2.67
CA GLN A 195 -19.09 6.13 -1.70
C GLN A 195 -18.38 4.78 -1.62
N VAL A 196 -18.06 4.33 -0.42
CA VAL A 196 -17.37 3.07 -0.19
C VAL A 196 -18.09 2.25 0.88
N PRO A 197 -18.21 0.92 0.71
CA PRO A 197 -18.70 0.06 1.79
C PRO A 197 -17.83 0.23 3.04
N TYR A 198 -18.45 0.51 4.18
CA TYR A 198 -17.74 0.85 5.40
C TYR A 198 -17.69 -0.33 6.37
N GLU A 199 -16.47 -0.81 6.59
CA GLU A 199 -16.13 -1.76 7.66
C GLU A 199 -14.83 -1.29 8.34
N PRO A 200 -14.88 -0.72 9.57
CA PRO A 200 -13.80 0.06 10.18
C PRO A 200 -12.42 -0.61 10.24
N VAL A 201 -12.37 -1.94 10.37
CA VAL A 201 -11.13 -2.72 10.55
C VAL A 201 -10.51 -3.15 9.21
N MET A 202 -11.29 -3.06 8.13
CA MET A 202 -11.01 -3.67 6.83
C MET A 202 -10.63 -2.67 5.74
N MET A 203 -10.83 -1.36 5.97
CA MET A 203 -10.57 -0.29 5.01
C MET A 203 -9.25 0.47 5.27
N GLN A 204 -8.66 1.03 4.21
CA GLN A 204 -7.46 1.87 4.26
C GLN A 204 -7.77 3.28 4.82
N ALA A 205 -6.86 3.82 5.64
CA ALA A 205 -6.95 5.15 6.23
C ALA A 205 -5.93 6.12 5.59
N THR A 206 -6.31 7.39 5.45
CA THR A 206 -5.45 8.48 4.96
C THR A 206 -4.27 8.74 5.91
N LYS A 207 -3.10 9.08 5.34
CA LYS A 207 -1.91 9.50 6.10
C LYS A 207 -2.02 10.99 6.45
N GLU A 208 -2.16 11.32 7.73
CA GLU A 208 -2.09 12.70 8.23
C GLU A 208 -0.63 13.17 8.42
N GLY A 209 -0.37 14.45 8.18
CA GLY A 209 0.94 15.10 8.45
C GLY A 209 1.15 15.39 9.94
N SER A 210 2.41 15.46 10.38
CA SER A 210 2.78 15.62 11.80
C SER A 210 2.33 16.97 12.39
N THR A 211 1.76 16.98 13.60
CA THR A 211 1.44 18.21 14.36
C THR A 211 2.65 18.72 15.19
N GLY A 212 2.59 19.94 15.73
CA GLY A 212 3.69 20.55 16.50
C GLY A 212 4.16 19.76 17.74
N TYR A 213 3.24 19.09 18.45
CA TYR A 213 3.58 18.21 19.58
C TYR A 213 4.26 16.91 19.10
N GLU A 214 3.87 16.40 17.93
CA GLU A 214 4.40 15.18 17.36
C GLU A 214 5.87 15.33 16.91
N LEU A 215 6.29 16.53 16.51
CA LEU A 215 7.69 16.86 16.21
C LEU A 215 8.60 16.75 17.45
N ALA A 216 8.11 17.13 18.64
CA ALA A 216 8.88 17.02 19.87
C ALA A 216 9.08 15.54 20.27
N ASP A 217 8.03 14.73 20.14
CA ASP A 217 8.10 13.28 20.38
C ASP A 217 9.06 12.59 19.40
N GLN A 218 9.01 12.96 18.13
CA GLN A 218 9.93 12.43 17.10
C GLN A 218 11.40 12.73 17.43
N LYS A 219 11.72 13.95 17.89
CA LYS A 219 13.07 14.32 18.34
C LYS A 219 13.51 13.54 19.58
N ALA A 220 12.61 13.36 20.55
CA ALA A 220 12.89 12.60 21.76
C ALA A 220 13.21 11.12 21.44
N ILE A 221 12.44 10.51 20.54
CA ILE A 221 12.70 9.18 20.01
C ILE A 221 14.07 9.15 19.31
N ALA A 222 14.31 10.08 18.38
CA ALA A 222 15.54 10.13 17.58
C ALA A 222 16.81 10.17 18.45
N ARG A 223 16.84 11.04 19.47
CA ARG A 223 17.95 11.15 20.41
C ARG A 223 18.28 9.83 21.09
N TRP A 224 17.26 9.12 21.56
CA TRP A 224 17.48 7.85 22.23
C TRP A 224 17.89 6.74 21.24
N VAL A 225 17.32 6.72 20.04
CA VAL A 225 17.75 5.79 18.99
C VAL A 225 19.24 5.97 18.70
N ILE A 226 19.73 7.20 18.58
CA ILE A 226 21.15 7.50 18.35
C ILE A 226 22.04 7.01 19.51
N GLU A 227 21.60 7.16 20.76
CA GLU A 227 22.32 6.61 21.93
C GLU A 227 22.42 5.07 21.88
N LEU A 228 21.45 4.39 21.27
CA LEU A 228 21.45 2.93 21.08
C LEU A 228 22.23 2.49 19.84
N MET A 229 22.62 3.41 18.96
CA MET A 229 23.35 3.06 17.74
C MET A 229 24.79 2.67 18.04
N GLU A 230 25.23 1.57 17.44
CA GLU A 230 26.58 1.02 17.54
C GLU A 230 27.36 1.31 16.25
N ARG A 231 28.68 1.47 16.39
CA ARG A 231 29.58 1.54 15.24
C ARG A 231 29.66 0.17 14.55
N GLU A 232 30.03 0.18 13.27
CA GLU A 232 30.19 -1.02 12.43
C GLU A 232 28.90 -1.85 12.24
N ARG A 233 27.74 -1.24 12.52
CA ARG A 233 26.40 -1.76 12.26
C ARG A 233 25.70 -0.89 11.21
N VAL A 234 25.00 -1.56 10.30
CA VAL A 234 24.16 -0.88 9.30
C VAL A 234 22.77 -0.66 9.88
N TYR A 235 22.25 0.55 9.75
CA TYR A 235 20.90 0.93 10.12
C TYR A 235 20.11 1.26 8.86
N ALA A 236 19.13 0.42 8.53
CA ALA A 236 18.26 0.65 7.40
C ALA A 236 17.01 1.40 7.87
N LEU A 237 16.98 2.70 7.60
CA LEU A 237 15.86 3.58 7.93
C LEU A 237 14.75 3.40 6.90
N GLY A 238 13.62 2.86 7.34
CA GLY A 238 12.40 2.81 6.55
C GLY A 238 11.78 4.19 6.32
N PRO A 239 10.76 4.29 5.46
CA PRO A 239 10.10 5.53 5.14
C PRO A 239 9.27 6.08 6.30
N GLY A 240 9.12 7.40 6.32
CA GLY A 240 8.27 8.13 7.26
C GLY A 240 8.97 9.26 8.01
N THR A 241 8.17 10.17 8.55
CA THR A 241 8.66 11.34 9.30
C THR A 241 9.37 10.96 10.61
N THR A 242 8.91 9.90 11.28
CA THR A 242 9.49 9.44 12.54
C THR A 242 10.87 8.82 12.36
N THR A 243 11.10 8.05 11.28
CA THR A 243 12.42 7.51 10.94
C THR A 243 13.33 8.61 10.39
N ARG A 244 12.80 9.56 9.60
CA ARG A 244 13.54 10.73 9.13
C ARG A 244 14.11 11.57 10.26
N ALA A 245 13.38 11.73 11.37
CA ALA A 245 13.86 12.45 12.55
C ALA A 245 15.17 11.87 13.11
N VAL A 246 15.40 10.55 12.97
CA VAL A 246 16.67 9.90 13.36
C VAL A 246 17.83 10.39 12.48
N ALA A 247 17.62 10.42 11.16
CA ALA A 247 18.61 10.93 10.22
C ALA A 247 18.90 12.43 10.43
N GLU A 248 17.85 13.24 10.64
CA GLU A 248 17.99 14.68 10.90
C GLU A 248 18.79 14.95 12.19
N GLU A 249 18.55 14.19 13.26
CA GLU A 249 19.29 14.34 14.53
C GLU A 249 20.77 13.88 14.40
N LEU A 250 21.10 13.04 13.41
CA LEU A 250 22.47 12.72 13.00
C LEU A 250 23.12 13.79 12.09
N GLY A 251 22.37 14.82 11.71
CA GLY A 251 22.82 15.86 10.77
C GLY A 251 22.67 15.47 9.29
N ILE A 252 21.89 14.44 8.97
CA ILE A 252 21.61 13.96 7.62
C ILE A 252 20.23 14.49 7.19
N TYR A 253 20.21 15.73 6.71
CA TYR A 253 18.98 16.47 6.40
C TYR A 253 18.37 16.13 5.03
N ASP A 254 19.11 15.47 4.14
CA ASP A 254 18.67 15.08 2.79
C ASP A 254 18.17 13.63 2.72
N SER A 255 17.77 13.06 3.86
CA SER A 255 17.22 11.70 3.94
C SER A 255 15.86 11.56 3.26
N THR A 256 15.62 10.37 2.73
CA THR A 256 14.47 10.00 1.91
C THR A 256 13.25 9.80 2.78
N LEU A 257 12.18 10.57 2.53
CA LEU A 257 10.93 10.43 3.28
C LEU A 257 10.16 9.14 2.91
N LEU A 258 10.25 8.70 1.67
CA LEU A 258 9.38 7.69 1.05
C LEU A 258 10.15 6.45 0.53
N GLY A 259 11.41 6.32 0.91
CA GLY A 259 12.28 5.21 0.55
C GLY A 259 13.09 4.73 1.74
N VAL A 260 14.12 3.92 1.46
CA VAL A 260 14.98 3.34 2.48
C VAL A 260 16.38 3.90 2.37
N ASP A 261 16.87 4.51 3.45
CA ASP A 261 18.25 4.97 3.55
C ASP A 261 19.06 4.02 4.43
N LEU A 262 20.33 3.84 4.09
CA LEU A 262 21.27 3.05 4.88
C LEU A 262 22.24 3.98 5.58
N ILE A 263 22.39 3.80 6.89
CA ILE A 263 23.33 4.55 7.73
C ILE A 263 24.33 3.58 8.34
N GLU A 264 25.61 3.96 8.32
CA GLU A 264 26.67 3.24 9.01
C GLU A 264 27.62 4.26 9.64
N ASN A 265 28.08 3.99 10.87
CA ASN A 265 29.01 4.89 11.58
C ASN A 265 28.53 6.36 11.61
N TYR A 266 27.23 6.56 11.85
CA TYR A 266 26.57 7.87 11.92
C TYR A 266 26.63 8.67 10.61
N LYS A 267 26.87 8.01 9.47
CA LYS A 267 26.92 8.63 8.14
C LYS A 267 26.00 7.89 7.17
N LEU A 268 25.49 8.63 6.19
CA LEU A 268 24.71 8.05 5.09
C LEU A 268 25.63 7.15 4.24
N LEU A 269 25.33 5.85 4.23
CA LEU A 269 26.01 4.85 3.41
C LEU A 269 25.39 4.77 2.02
N ALA A 270 24.06 4.79 1.94
CA ALA A 270 23.32 4.77 0.69
C ALA A 270 21.95 5.44 0.88
N ARG A 271 21.44 6.08 -0.18
CA ARG A 271 20.19 6.85 -0.17
C ARG A 271 19.18 6.25 -1.14
N ASP A 272 17.90 6.26 -0.77
CA ASP A 272 16.76 5.81 -1.60
C ASP A 272 17.01 4.44 -2.25
N THR A 273 17.36 3.47 -1.40
CA THR A 273 17.81 2.14 -1.80
C THR A 273 16.65 1.22 -2.19
N ASN A 274 16.92 0.31 -3.13
CA ASN A 274 16.05 -0.81 -3.48
C ASN A 274 16.51 -2.08 -2.77
N GLU A 275 15.75 -3.18 -2.90
CA GLU A 275 16.07 -4.46 -2.28
C GLU A 275 17.50 -4.94 -2.60
N GLN A 276 17.90 -4.92 -3.87
CA GLN A 276 19.21 -5.43 -4.30
C GLN A 276 20.35 -4.62 -3.67
N HIS A 277 20.25 -3.29 -3.68
CA HIS A 277 21.22 -2.42 -3.03
C HIS A 277 21.30 -2.67 -1.52
N ILE A 278 20.16 -2.91 -0.86
CA ILE A 278 20.14 -3.25 0.57
C ILE A 278 20.89 -4.57 0.81
N ILE A 279 20.60 -5.62 0.03
CA ILE A 279 21.24 -6.95 0.16
C ILE A 279 22.76 -6.86 -0.02
N GLU A 280 23.22 -6.09 -1.00
CA GLU A 280 24.64 -5.88 -1.30
C GLU A 280 25.32 -5.07 -0.19
N ALA A 281 24.71 -3.96 0.23
CA ALA A 281 25.29 -3.05 1.22
C ALA A 281 25.35 -3.65 2.63
N ILE A 282 24.33 -4.41 3.05
CA ILE A 282 24.33 -5.04 4.38
C ILE A 282 25.35 -6.17 4.43
N GLY A 283 25.56 -6.91 3.33
CA GLY A 283 26.52 -8.02 3.30
C GLY A 283 26.42 -8.90 4.55
N LYS A 284 27.54 -9.30 5.14
CA LYS A 284 27.56 -10.06 6.41
C LYS A 284 27.54 -9.18 7.66
N LYS A 285 27.33 -7.87 7.52
CA LYS A 285 27.41 -6.93 8.64
C LYS A 285 26.18 -7.06 9.54
N PRO A 286 26.33 -6.85 10.85
CA PRO A 286 25.17 -6.70 11.72
C PRO A 286 24.33 -5.53 11.21
N THR A 287 23.02 -5.73 11.16
CA THR A 287 22.09 -4.78 10.56
C THR A 287 20.85 -4.62 11.44
N THR A 288 20.32 -3.42 11.55
CA THR A 288 19.06 -3.10 12.23
C THR A 288 18.13 -2.41 11.25
N ILE A 289 16.90 -2.90 11.14
CA ILE A 289 15.83 -2.25 10.38
C ILE A 289 15.10 -1.32 11.34
N ILE A 290 14.95 -0.05 10.98
CA ILE A 290 14.21 0.93 11.77
C ILE A 290 12.98 1.34 10.98
N VAL A 291 11.79 1.08 11.51
CA VAL A 291 10.52 1.34 10.84
C VAL A 291 9.55 2.06 11.76
N SER A 292 8.56 2.74 11.17
CA SER A 292 7.44 3.32 11.89
C SER A 292 6.14 2.72 11.36
N PRO A 293 5.09 2.56 12.19
CA PRO A 293 3.76 2.25 11.71
C PRO A 293 3.32 3.25 10.65
N ILE A 294 2.74 2.72 9.58
CA ILE A 294 2.35 3.49 8.40
C ILE A 294 0.88 3.89 8.52
N GLY A 295 0.64 5.20 8.61
CA GLY A 295 -0.71 5.77 8.79
C GLY A 295 -1.42 5.24 10.04
N LYS A 296 -2.76 5.18 10.00
CA LYS A 296 -3.59 4.59 11.06
C LYS A 296 -3.78 3.07 10.92
N GLN A 297 -3.08 2.42 9.98
CA GLN A 297 -3.28 1.00 9.66
C GLN A 297 -2.42 0.05 10.51
N GLY A 298 -1.32 0.55 11.08
CA GLY A 298 -0.43 -0.23 11.95
C GLY A 298 0.59 -1.12 11.24
N PHE A 299 0.68 -1.10 9.90
CA PHE A 299 1.70 -1.87 9.20
C PHE A 299 3.11 -1.34 9.47
N ILE A 300 4.02 -2.23 9.88
CA ILE A 300 5.43 -1.90 10.17
C ILE A 300 6.39 -2.50 9.14
N LEU A 301 6.01 -3.58 8.46
CA LEU A 301 6.79 -4.25 7.42
C LEU A 301 5.88 -4.65 6.26
N GLY A 302 6.46 -4.68 5.06
CA GLY A 302 5.76 -4.93 3.81
C GLY A 302 5.23 -3.65 3.20
N ARG A 303 4.04 -3.24 3.63
CA ARG A 303 3.32 -2.14 3.00
C ARG A 303 4.04 -0.83 3.18
N GLY A 304 4.30 -0.14 2.08
CA GLY A 304 4.97 1.16 2.08
C GLY A 304 6.46 1.10 2.37
N ASN A 305 7.05 -0.08 2.60
CA ASN A 305 8.49 -0.31 2.77
C ASN A 305 8.91 -1.67 2.19
N GLN A 306 8.38 -2.03 1.02
CA GLN A 306 8.59 -3.33 0.35
C GLN A 306 10.05 -3.62 0.00
N GLN A 307 10.92 -2.61 0.04
CA GLN A 307 12.36 -2.81 -0.08
C GLN A 307 12.92 -3.70 1.04
N PHE A 308 12.24 -3.81 2.18
CA PHE A 308 12.49 -4.82 3.19
C PHE A 308 11.77 -6.13 2.84
N SER A 309 12.33 -6.86 1.88
CA SER A 309 11.80 -8.17 1.50
C SER A 309 11.95 -9.21 2.62
N SER A 310 11.21 -10.32 2.51
CA SER A 310 11.33 -11.46 3.43
C SER A 310 12.77 -11.99 3.53
N VAL A 311 13.54 -11.93 2.43
CA VAL A 311 14.97 -12.30 2.40
C VAL A 311 15.80 -11.40 3.32
N ILE A 312 15.62 -10.08 3.24
CA ILE A 312 16.32 -9.12 4.09
C ILE A 312 15.88 -9.28 5.55
N ILE A 313 14.58 -9.38 5.80
CA ILE A 313 14.04 -9.49 7.16
C ILE A 313 14.52 -10.77 7.84
N LYS A 314 14.51 -11.92 7.15
CA LYS A 314 15.04 -13.19 7.70
C LYS A 314 16.53 -13.09 8.01
N ARG A 315 17.30 -12.41 7.17
CA ARG A 315 18.74 -12.18 7.39
C ARG A 315 19.03 -11.28 8.58
N VAL A 316 18.25 -10.21 8.73
CA VAL A 316 18.36 -9.25 9.85
C VAL A 316 17.87 -9.89 11.16
N GLY A 317 16.80 -10.68 11.07
CA GLY A 317 16.12 -11.32 12.20
C GLY A 317 15.17 -10.37 12.93
N LYS A 318 14.04 -10.91 13.40
CA LYS A 318 12.99 -10.15 14.13
C LYS A 318 13.54 -9.31 15.30
N GLY A 319 14.55 -9.82 16.01
CA GLY A 319 15.17 -9.12 17.15
C GLY A 319 15.88 -7.81 16.79
N ASN A 320 16.22 -7.62 15.51
CA ASN A 320 16.88 -6.42 15.00
C ASN A 320 15.93 -5.49 14.22
N VAL A 321 14.61 -5.68 14.35
CA VAL A 321 13.61 -4.75 13.83
C VAL A 321 13.16 -3.81 14.94
N TRP A 322 13.55 -2.54 14.82
CA TRP A 322 13.17 -1.49 15.76
C TRP A 322 11.97 -0.73 15.22
N VAL A 323 10.90 -0.72 16.00
CA VAL A 323 9.69 0.03 15.66
C VAL A 323 9.68 1.34 16.44
N LEU A 324 9.54 2.45 15.73
CA LEU A 324 9.43 3.79 16.28
C LEU A 324 8.00 4.31 16.08
N ALA A 325 7.35 4.77 17.14
CA ALA A 325 6.02 5.36 17.00
C ALA A 325 5.78 6.41 18.09
N THR A 326 5.32 7.59 17.71
CA THR A 326 4.88 8.60 18.68
C THR A 326 3.68 8.07 19.47
N PRO A 327 3.44 8.56 20.70
CA PRO A 327 2.24 8.20 21.47
C PRO A 327 0.95 8.48 20.70
N HIS A 328 0.95 9.53 19.87
CA HIS A 328 -0.16 9.83 18.97
C HIS A 328 -0.41 8.71 17.95
N LYS A 329 0.64 8.25 17.23
CA LYS A 329 0.52 7.14 16.27
C LYS A 329 0.01 5.86 16.93
N LEU A 330 0.53 5.50 18.10
CA LEU A 330 0.10 4.29 18.80
C LEU A 330 -1.35 4.32 19.26
N ARG A 331 -1.89 5.48 19.61
CA ARG A 331 -3.33 5.60 19.89
C ARG A 331 -4.18 5.30 18.66
N ALA A 332 -3.70 5.67 17.48
CA ALA A 332 -4.38 5.37 16.22
C ALA A 332 -4.11 3.96 15.69
N THR A 333 -3.02 3.31 16.13
CA THR A 333 -2.62 1.95 15.76
C THR A 333 -2.48 1.06 16.99
N PRO A 334 -3.59 0.66 17.64
CA PRO A 334 -3.55 -0.13 18.87
C PRO A 334 -2.96 -1.54 18.66
N THR A 335 -2.98 -2.02 17.41
CA THR A 335 -2.27 -3.22 16.97
C THR A 335 -1.38 -2.88 15.78
N LEU A 336 -0.30 -3.64 15.65
CA LEU A 336 0.63 -3.58 14.53
C LEU A 336 0.41 -4.77 13.61
N LYS A 337 0.79 -4.60 12.35
CA LYS A 337 0.59 -5.59 11.29
C LYS A 337 1.87 -5.76 10.48
N VAL A 338 2.04 -6.96 9.92
CA VAL A 338 3.11 -7.29 8.98
C VAL A 338 2.51 -7.96 7.76
N ASP A 339 3.11 -7.72 6.60
CA ASP A 339 2.68 -8.26 5.31
C ASP A 339 3.94 -8.49 4.45
N THR A 340 4.73 -9.50 4.81
CA THR A 340 6.09 -9.68 4.26
C THR A 340 6.13 -10.49 2.96
N ASP A 341 4.95 -10.78 2.37
CA ASP A 341 4.76 -11.75 1.30
C ASP A 341 5.34 -13.16 1.64
N ASP A 342 5.48 -13.46 2.93
CA ASP A 342 5.96 -14.74 3.47
C ASP A 342 5.17 -15.14 4.73
N ALA A 343 4.29 -16.12 4.58
CA ALA A 343 3.37 -16.54 5.64
C ALA A 343 4.05 -17.18 6.86
N GLU A 344 5.28 -17.67 6.75
CA GLU A 344 6.04 -18.18 7.91
C GLU A 344 6.63 -17.01 8.69
N LEU A 345 7.23 -16.06 7.98
CA LEU A 345 7.78 -14.84 8.58
C LEU A 345 6.68 -14.01 9.25
N ASP A 346 5.52 -13.84 8.60
CA ASP A 346 4.38 -13.13 9.19
C ASP A 346 3.93 -13.79 10.51
N ARG A 347 3.93 -15.13 10.57
CA ARG A 347 3.64 -15.88 11.80
C ARG A 347 4.71 -15.67 12.88
N GLU A 348 5.99 -15.58 12.51
CA GLU A 348 7.07 -15.30 13.46
C GLU A 348 6.91 -13.93 14.12
N PHE A 349 6.41 -12.93 13.39
CA PHE A 349 6.20 -11.58 13.90
C PHE A 349 4.99 -11.46 14.84
N ARG A 350 3.99 -12.35 14.74
CA ARG A 350 2.83 -12.37 15.66
C ARG A 350 3.25 -12.42 17.12
N GLY A 351 2.42 -11.82 17.98
CA GLY A 351 2.69 -11.72 19.42
C GLY A 351 2.85 -10.28 19.85
N TYR A 352 3.96 -9.95 20.52
CA TYR A 352 4.25 -8.59 20.95
C TYR A 352 5.63 -8.15 20.48
N ILE A 353 5.74 -6.88 20.09
CA ILE A 353 6.99 -6.24 19.72
C ILE A 353 7.23 -4.99 20.58
N ARG A 354 8.49 -4.72 20.87
CA ARG A 354 8.89 -3.52 21.60
C ARG A 354 8.89 -2.33 20.65
N VAL A 355 8.15 -1.27 21.00
CA VAL A 355 8.08 -0.01 20.25
C VAL A 355 8.73 1.08 21.08
N ILE A 356 9.61 1.87 20.46
CA ILE A 356 10.20 3.07 21.05
C ILE A 356 9.24 4.23 20.86
N THR A 357 8.84 4.84 21.98
CA THR A 357 7.76 5.86 22.02
C THR A 357 8.19 7.24 22.48
N GLY A 358 9.39 7.34 23.04
CA GLY A 358 9.96 8.58 23.55
C GLY A 358 11.39 8.37 24.01
N TYR A 359 11.96 9.37 24.67
CA TYR A 359 13.32 9.27 25.22
C TYR A 359 13.36 8.26 26.36
N ARG A 360 14.10 7.15 26.19
CA ARG A 360 14.17 6.04 27.15
C ARG A 360 12.81 5.44 27.52
N GLN A 361 11.86 5.49 26.59
CA GLN A 361 10.49 4.99 26.77
C GLN A 361 10.14 3.97 25.70
N THR A 362 9.59 2.84 26.15
CA THR A 362 9.09 1.80 25.25
C THR A 362 7.75 1.28 25.73
N CYS A 363 6.99 0.71 24.80
CA CYS A 363 5.81 -0.09 25.11
C CYS A 363 5.83 -1.39 24.31
N MET A 364 5.21 -2.44 24.86
CA MET A 364 4.93 -3.66 24.11
C MET A 364 3.62 -3.48 23.36
N VAL A 365 3.64 -3.67 22.04
CA VAL A 365 2.45 -3.55 21.20
C VAL A 365 2.19 -4.88 20.51
N LYS A 366 0.92 -5.27 20.43
CA LYS A 366 0.52 -6.54 19.83
C LYS A 366 0.68 -6.48 18.30
N VAL A 367 1.31 -7.49 17.72
CA VAL A 367 1.38 -7.72 16.28
C VAL A 367 0.39 -8.84 15.93
N VAL A 368 -0.50 -8.57 14.98
CA VAL A 368 -1.60 -9.49 14.58
C VAL A 368 -1.40 -10.06 13.19
#